data_AF-A0A952NGU4-F1
#
_entry.id   AF-A0A952NGU4-F1
#
_cell.length_a   1.000
_cell.length_b   1.000
_cell.length_c   1.000
_cell.angle_alpha   90.00
_cell.angle_beta   90.00
_cell.angle_gamma   90.00
#
_symmetry.space_group_name_H-M   'P 1'
#
loop_
_entity.id
_entity.type
_entity.pdbx_description
1 polymer ?
#
loop_
_entity_poly.entity_id
_entity_poly.type
_entity_poly.pdbx_seq_one_letter_code
_entity_poly.pdbx_strand_id
1 'polypeptide(L)'
;MRSLSMFALLLSFAFVAPAQAQSVPGFCQKYAHKPQYLRTLSVLAKRMQYTETQLCTLPRLADIYITDTVLLNREQQPVPHIWITLHYSENSCQYYFRANDGFLTKSNCYNTW
;
A
#
# COMPACT_ATOMS: atom_id res chain seq x y z
N MET A 1 58.48 -15.47 -34.67
CA MET A 1 57.96 -14.31 -33.90
C MET A 1 56.47 -14.15 -34.19
N ARG A 2 55.58 -14.60 -33.29
CA ARG A 2 54.14 -14.29 -33.35
C ARG A 2 53.65 -13.99 -31.94
N SER A 3 53.13 -12.78 -31.79
CA SER A 3 52.82 -12.09 -30.55
C SER A 3 51.77 -12.79 -29.69
N LEU A 4 51.99 -12.80 -28.37
CA LEU A 4 50.96 -13.08 -27.37
C LEU A 4 49.97 -11.91 -27.30
N SER A 5 48.70 -12.16 -27.61
CA SER A 5 47.62 -11.21 -27.31
C SER A 5 47.11 -11.44 -25.89
N MET A 6 47.41 -10.47 -25.04
CA MET A 6 47.00 -10.36 -23.64
C MET A 6 45.52 -9.94 -23.57
N PHE A 7 44.62 -10.89 -23.29
CA PHE A 7 43.20 -10.60 -23.04
C PHE A 7 43.05 -10.01 -21.63
N ALA A 8 42.84 -8.71 -21.55
CA ALA A 8 42.54 -8.01 -20.31
C ALA A 8 41.10 -8.32 -19.84
N LEU A 9 40.97 -8.92 -18.67
CA LEU A 9 39.70 -9.22 -18.00
C LEU A 9 39.19 -7.95 -17.30
N LEU A 10 38.26 -7.23 -17.94
CA LEU A 10 37.59 -6.07 -17.35
C LEU A 10 36.50 -6.56 -16.36
N LEU A 11 36.78 -6.46 -15.05
CA LEU A 11 35.78 -6.62 -14.00
C LEU A 11 34.80 -5.43 -14.02
N SER A 12 33.61 -5.64 -14.57
CA SER A 12 32.50 -4.71 -14.45
C SER A 12 31.93 -4.75 -13.02
N PHE A 13 32.33 -3.81 -12.18
CA PHE A 13 31.65 -3.52 -10.91
C PHE A 13 30.25 -2.98 -11.22
N ALA A 14 29.24 -3.85 -11.17
CA ALA A 14 27.84 -3.43 -11.18
C ALA A 14 27.52 -2.77 -9.83
N PHE A 15 27.54 -1.43 -9.79
CA PHE A 15 27.01 -0.66 -8.68
C PHE A 15 25.50 -0.96 -8.55
N VAL A 16 25.14 -1.74 -7.55
CA VAL A 16 23.74 -1.93 -7.15
C VAL A 16 23.30 -0.63 -6.49
N ALA A 17 22.67 0.26 -7.26
CA ALA A 17 22.14 1.50 -6.71
C ALA A 17 21.13 1.16 -5.60
N PRO A 18 21.23 1.76 -4.40
CA PRO A 18 20.23 1.55 -3.36
C PRO A 18 18.88 2.05 -3.91
N ALA A 19 17.86 1.19 -3.83
CA ALA A 19 16.51 1.56 -4.19
C ALA A 19 16.13 2.84 -3.41
N GLN A 20 15.92 3.94 -4.12
CA GLN A 20 15.49 5.19 -3.50
C GLN A 20 14.12 4.92 -2.87
N ALA A 21 14.02 5.16 -1.56
CA ALA A 21 12.74 5.11 -0.85
C ALA A 21 11.81 6.14 -1.49
N GLN A 22 10.85 5.67 -2.28
CA GLN A 22 9.82 6.53 -2.86
C GLN A 22 9.02 7.13 -1.71
N SER A 23 9.08 8.44 -1.53
CA SER A 23 8.24 9.12 -0.56
C SER A 23 6.79 8.97 -0.98
N VAL A 24 5.96 8.44 -0.08
CA VAL A 24 4.52 8.27 -0.34
C VAL A 24 3.86 9.66 -0.29
N PRO A 25 3.26 10.15 -1.38
CA PRO A 25 2.70 11.50 -1.42
C PRO A 25 1.29 11.56 -0.84
N GLY A 26 0.80 12.79 -0.62
CA GLY A 26 -0.61 13.07 -0.29
C GLY A 26 -1.06 12.50 1.06
N PHE A 27 -2.30 12.02 1.11
CA PHE A 27 -2.95 11.56 2.34
C PHE A 27 -2.25 10.37 3.02
N CYS A 28 -1.38 9.69 2.28
CA CYS A 28 -0.72 8.47 2.72
C CYS A 28 0.66 8.70 3.35
N GLN A 29 1.20 9.92 3.29
CA GLN A 29 2.52 10.25 3.84
C GLN A 29 2.65 9.87 5.32
N LYS A 30 1.56 10.03 6.10
CA LYS A 30 1.49 9.63 7.52
C LYS A 30 1.67 8.12 7.77
N TYR A 31 1.64 7.29 6.73
CA TYR A 31 1.83 5.84 6.80
C TYR A 31 3.16 5.37 6.21
N ALA A 32 4.07 6.27 5.85
CA ALA A 32 5.37 5.94 5.24
C ALA A 32 6.19 4.91 6.06
N HIS A 33 6.06 4.92 7.39
CA HIS A 33 6.75 3.99 8.29
C HIS A 33 5.91 2.78 8.71
N LYS A 34 4.75 2.56 8.07
CA LYS A 34 3.82 1.46 8.35
C LYS A 34 3.63 0.59 7.10
N PRO A 35 4.60 -0.29 6.77
CA PRO A 35 4.59 -1.02 5.50
C PRO A 35 3.38 -1.95 5.36
N GLN A 36 2.81 -2.46 6.46
CA GLN A 36 1.56 -3.23 6.38
C GLN A 36 0.37 -2.38 5.88
N TYR A 37 0.30 -1.11 6.25
CA TYR A 37 -0.80 -0.23 5.83
C TYR A 37 -0.66 0.13 4.36
N LEU A 38 0.55 0.45 3.91
CA LEU A 38 0.82 0.74 2.49
C LEU A 38 0.53 -0.49 1.61
N ARG A 39 0.93 -1.70 2.03
CA ARG A 39 0.58 -2.94 1.31
C ARG A 39 -0.93 -3.12 1.19
N THR A 40 -1.69 -2.97 2.27
CA THR A 40 -3.15 -3.10 2.24
C THR A 40 -3.80 -2.00 1.41
N LEU A 41 -3.27 -0.78 1.47
CA LEU A 41 -3.74 0.33 0.67
C LEU A 41 -3.48 0.09 -0.83
N SER A 42 -2.34 -0.50 -1.19
CA SER A 42 -2.04 -0.92 -2.56
C SER A 42 -3.05 -1.96 -3.08
N VAL A 43 -3.46 -2.90 -2.23
CA VAL A 43 -4.53 -3.87 -2.54
C VAL A 43 -5.87 -3.16 -2.76
N LEU A 44 -6.23 -2.20 -1.90
CA LEU A 44 -7.45 -1.40 -2.06
C LEU A 44 -7.40 -0.57 -3.36
N ALA A 45 -6.29 0.12 -3.62
CA ALA A 45 -6.10 0.91 -4.82
C ALA A 45 -6.29 0.06 -6.07
N LYS A 46 -5.66 -1.12 -6.14
CA LYS A 46 -5.83 -2.06 -7.26
C LYS A 46 -7.28 -2.49 -7.45
N ARG A 47 -8.01 -2.78 -6.36
CA ARG A 47 -9.44 -3.12 -6.41
C ARG A 47 -10.30 -1.97 -6.96
N MET A 48 -9.90 -0.74 -6.66
CA MET A 48 -10.54 0.49 -7.14
C MET A 48 -10.00 0.96 -8.50
N GLN A 49 -9.13 0.17 -9.14
CA GLN A 49 -8.51 0.49 -10.44
C GLN A 49 -7.61 1.73 -10.41
N TYR A 50 -6.95 1.98 -9.28
CA TYR A 50 -5.92 3.00 -9.09
C TYR A 50 -4.57 2.36 -8.79
N THR A 51 -3.49 3.10 -9.06
CA THR A 51 -2.22 2.89 -8.34
C THR A 51 -2.33 3.40 -6.92
N GLU A 52 -1.44 2.95 -6.03
CA GLU A 52 -1.36 3.49 -4.67
C GLU A 52 -1.19 5.01 -4.68
N THR A 53 -0.26 5.53 -5.51
CA THR A 53 -0.03 6.96 -5.67
C THR A 53 -1.29 7.70 -6.13
N GLN A 54 -2.02 7.18 -7.11
CA GLN A 54 -3.27 7.80 -7.59
C GLN A 54 -4.35 7.85 -6.51
N LEU A 55 -4.49 6.78 -5.71
CA LEU A 55 -5.44 6.78 -4.60
C LEU A 55 -5.03 7.79 -3.53
N CYS A 56 -3.75 7.85 -3.19
CA CYS A 56 -3.20 8.75 -2.16
C CYS A 56 -3.30 10.24 -2.51
N THR A 57 -3.46 10.57 -3.80
CA THR A 57 -3.59 11.94 -4.30
C THR A 57 -4.92 12.20 -4.99
N LEU A 58 -5.92 11.34 -4.78
CA LEU A 58 -7.20 11.44 -5.47
C LEU A 58 -7.91 12.76 -5.10
N PRO A 59 -8.20 13.67 -6.05
CA PRO A 59 -8.67 15.02 -5.72
C PRO A 59 -9.99 15.08 -4.95
N ARG A 60 -10.80 14.03 -5.03
CA ARG A 60 -12.10 13.94 -4.34
C ARG A 60 -11.99 13.47 -2.88
N LEU A 61 -10.83 12.96 -2.47
CA LEU A 61 -10.62 12.56 -1.08
C LEU A 61 -10.33 13.78 -0.22
N ALA A 62 -10.90 13.78 0.98
CA ALA A 62 -10.58 14.70 2.05
C ALA A 62 -9.54 14.10 3.02
N ASP A 63 -9.57 12.77 3.23
CA ASP A 63 -8.57 12.04 4.00
C ASP A 63 -8.57 10.54 3.69
N ILE A 64 -7.48 9.87 4.06
CA ILE A 64 -7.39 8.41 4.17
C ILE A 64 -7.04 8.07 5.61
N TYR A 65 -7.93 7.39 6.31
CA TYR A 65 -7.69 6.90 7.66
C TYR A 65 -7.45 5.38 7.63
N ILE A 66 -6.41 4.91 8.32
CA ILE A 66 -6.04 3.51 8.43
C ILE A 66 -5.70 3.21 9.88
N THR A 67 -6.29 2.15 10.42
CA THR A 67 -6.00 1.63 11.76
C THR A 67 -6.13 0.11 11.80
N ASP A 68 -5.55 -0.50 12.82
CA ASP A 68 -5.79 -1.90 13.14
C ASP A 68 -7.10 -2.04 13.94
N THR A 69 -7.83 -3.11 13.71
CA THR A 69 -9.07 -3.43 14.42
C THR A 69 -9.25 -4.94 14.56
N VAL A 70 -10.24 -5.36 15.34
CA VAL A 70 -10.60 -6.77 15.52
C VAL A 70 -12.09 -6.91 15.27
N LEU A 71 -12.46 -7.80 14.35
CA LEU A 71 -13.84 -8.18 14.09
C LEU A 71 -14.07 -9.62 14.52
N LEU A 72 -15.30 -9.96 14.91
CA LEU A 72 -15.67 -11.36 15.17
C LEU A 72 -16.07 -12.06 13.88
N ASN A 73 -15.63 -13.31 13.69
CA ASN A 73 -16.17 -14.18 12.66
C ASN A 73 -17.54 -14.77 13.07
N ARG A 74 -18.07 -15.70 12.27
CA ARG A 74 -19.38 -16.32 12.51
C ARG A 74 -19.38 -17.18 13.78
N GLU A 75 -18.22 -17.69 14.15
CA GLU A 75 -17.95 -18.52 15.33
C GLU A 75 -17.63 -17.68 16.58
N GLN A 76 -17.84 -16.36 16.54
CA GLN A 76 -17.49 -15.40 17.60
C GLN A 76 -16.00 -15.36 17.97
N GLN A 77 -15.13 -15.79 17.07
CA GLN A 77 -13.68 -15.72 17.27
C GLN A 77 -13.14 -14.38 16.78
N PRO A 78 -12.20 -13.75 17.52
CA PRO A 78 -11.57 -12.51 17.10
C PRO A 78 -10.66 -12.73 15.90
N VAL A 79 -10.85 -11.89 14.88
CA VAL A 79 -10.06 -11.88 13.65
C VAL A 79 -9.46 -10.49 13.46
N PRO A 80 -8.12 -10.34 13.49
CA PRO A 80 -7.47 -9.06 13.24
C PRO A 80 -7.70 -8.56 11.80
N HIS A 81 -7.96 -7.26 11.67
CA HIS A 81 -8.15 -6.59 10.40
C HIS A 81 -7.38 -5.26 10.36
N ILE A 82 -7.01 -4.85 9.15
CA ILE A 82 -6.65 -3.47 8.82
C ILE A 82 -7.93 -2.81 8.29
N TRP A 83 -8.35 -1.75 8.96
CA TRP A 83 -9.52 -0.96 8.60
C TRP A 83 -9.07 0.33 7.90
N ILE A 84 -9.49 0.49 6.65
CA ILE A 84 -9.26 1.69 5.84
C ILE A 84 -10.57 2.44 5.67
N THR A 85 -10.57 3.74 5.94
CA THR A 85 -11.66 4.66 5.61
C THR A 85 -11.16 5.68 4.60
N LEU A 86 -11.86 5.75 3.46
CA LEU A 86 -11.72 6.81 2.48
C LEU A 86 -12.78 7.87 2.77
N HIS A 87 -12.34 9.05 3.20
CA HIS A 87 -13.22 10.19 3.48
C HIS A 87 -13.33 11.06 2.21
N TYR A 88 -14.56 11.31 1.77
CA TYR A 88 -14.90 12.28 0.73
C TYR A 88 -15.66 13.45 1.36
N SER A 89 -16.02 14.46 0.56
CA SER A 89 -16.78 15.63 1.04
C SER A 89 -18.19 15.29 1.55
N GLU A 90 -18.85 14.30 0.95
CA GLU A 90 -20.27 14.00 1.19
C GLU A 90 -20.51 12.62 1.80
N ASN A 91 -19.52 11.73 1.72
CA ASN A 91 -19.62 10.36 2.17
C ASN A 91 -18.27 9.81 2.62
N SER A 92 -18.30 8.67 3.30
CA SER A 92 -17.11 7.91 3.68
C SER A 92 -17.31 6.45 3.32
N CYS A 93 -16.25 5.79 2.85
CA CYS A 93 -16.27 4.36 2.54
C CYS A 93 -15.24 3.63 3.38
N GLN A 94 -15.68 2.59 4.08
CA GLN A 94 -14.88 1.75 4.96
C GLN A 94 -14.61 0.40 4.30
N TYR A 95 -13.40 -0.12 4.50
CA TYR A 95 -12.92 -1.38 3.97
C TYR A 95 -12.15 -2.12 5.07
N TYR A 96 -12.52 -3.37 5.32
CA TYR A 96 -11.92 -4.21 6.35
C TYR A 96 -11.17 -5.36 5.68
N PHE A 97 -9.85 -5.32 5.78
CA PHE A 97 -8.96 -6.34 5.23
C PHE A 97 -8.46 -7.23 6.34
N ARG A 98 -8.64 -8.54 6.23
CA ARG A 98 -8.12 -9.49 7.21
C ARG A 98 -6.59 -9.44 7.22
N ALA A 99 -5.99 -9.32 8.40
CA ALA A 99 -4.57 -9.01 8.51
C ALA A 99 -3.65 -10.16 8.04
N ASN A 100 -4.11 -11.41 8.07
CA ASN A 100 -3.30 -12.58 7.71
C ASN A 100 -3.13 -12.77 6.20
N ASP A 101 -4.15 -12.47 5.40
CA ASP A 101 -4.23 -12.81 3.97
C ASP A 101 -4.58 -11.60 3.08
N GLY A 102 -4.90 -10.44 3.68
CA GLY A 102 -5.29 -9.23 2.95
C GLY A 102 -6.65 -9.37 2.24
N PHE A 103 -7.49 -10.32 2.65
CA PHE A 103 -8.81 -10.51 2.07
C PHE A 103 -9.78 -9.44 2.57
N LEU A 104 -10.50 -8.78 1.66
CA LEU A 104 -11.55 -7.83 2.02
C LEU A 104 -12.77 -8.59 2.56
N THR A 105 -13.04 -8.51 3.85
CA THR A 105 -14.13 -9.23 4.51
C THR A 105 -15.41 -8.41 4.61
N LYS A 106 -15.30 -7.09 4.65
CA LYS A 106 -16.43 -6.17 4.75
C LYS A 106 -16.10 -4.84 4.08
N SER A 107 -17.10 -4.22 3.46
CA SER A 107 -17.05 -2.84 3.01
C SER A 107 -18.41 -2.17 3.16
N ASN A 108 -18.43 -0.89 3.53
CA ASN A 108 -19.64 -0.09 3.61
C ASN A 108 -19.35 1.38 3.31
N CYS A 109 -20.23 2.04 2.58
CA CYS A 109 -20.21 3.49 2.43
C CYS A 109 -21.40 4.09 3.17
N TYR A 110 -21.20 5.24 3.80
CA TYR A 110 -22.21 5.97 4.52
C TYR A 110 -22.06 7.47 4.27
N ASN A 111 -23.17 8.19 4.29
CA ASN A 111 -23.17 9.64 4.21
C ASN A 111 -22.67 10.21 5.54
N THR A 112 -21.94 11.31 5.47
CA THR A 112 -21.43 12.00 6.66
C THR A 112 -22.41 13.05 7.21
N TRP A 113 -23.67 13.04 6.72
CA TRP A 113 -24.76 13.97 7.04
C TRP A 113 -26.03 13.21 7.41
#